data_AF-A0A6N7EQ35-F1
#
_entry.id   AF-A0A6N7EQ35-F1
#
_cell.length_a   1.000
_cell.length_b   1.000
_cell.length_c   1.000
_cell.angle_alpha   90.00
_cell.angle_beta   90.00
_cell.angle_gamma   90.00
#
_symmetry.space_group_name_H-M   'P 1'
#
loop_
_entity.id
_entity.type
_entity.pdbx_description
1 polymer ?
#
loop_
_entity_poly.entity_id
_entity_poly.type
_entity_poly.pdbx_seq_one_letter_code
_entity_poly.pdbx_strand_id
1 'polypeptide(L)'
;MLVGGIAIMLLGAVLLTRSAVELSRANAGTRWPVWSDPPRRPRRAIMLRVGGAGLAVLGSTVAGVDIGYWTVLVVLTAFTGTLVVQLNHNRGLSRASAQS
;
A
#
# COMPACT_ATOMS: atom_id res chain seq x y z
N MET A 1 -22.57 -6.48 -9.29
CA MET A 1 -21.39 -5.68 -9.73
C MET A 1 -20.14 -5.99 -8.89
N LEU A 2 -20.32 -6.83 -7.87
CA LEU A 2 -19.34 -7.42 -6.98
C LEU A 2 -17.98 -7.78 -7.59
N VAL A 3 -17.95 -8.70 -8.56
CA VAL A 3 -16.69 -9.24 -9.11
C VAL A 3 -15.85 -8.12 -9.75
N GLY A 4 -16.50 -7.21 -10.48
CA GLY A 4 -15.83 -6.05 -11.07
C GLY A 4 -15.28 -5.10 -10.00
N GLY A 5 -16.06 -4.81 -8.95
CA GLY A 5 -15.61 -3.99 -7.82
C GLY A 5 -14.42 -4.62 -7.08
N ILE A 6 -14.46 -5.92 -6.81
CA ILE A 6 -13.36 -6.67 -6.19
C ILE A 6 -12.11 -6.63 -7.07
N ALA A 7 -12.25 -6.84 -8.38
CA ALA A 7 -11.11 -6.79 -9.31
C ALA A 7 -10.44 -5.40 -9.31
N ILE A 8 -11.24 -4.32 -9.30
CA ILE A 8 -10.75 -2.95 -9.19
C ILE A 8 -10.01 -2.72 -7.85
N MET A 9 -10.56 -3.23 -6.74
CA MET A 9 -9.91 -3.15 -5.43
C MET A 9 -8.58 -3.90 -5.39
N LEU A 10 -8.52 -5.10 -5.96
CA LEU A 10 -7.28 -5.88 -6.05
C LEU A 10 -6.23 -5.16 -6.89
N LEU A 11 -6.63 -4.54 -8.00
CA LEU A 11 -5.73 -3.72 -8.80
C LEU A 11 -5.20 -2.54 -7.98
N GLY A 12 -6.06 -1.86 -7.22
CA GLY A 12 -5.68 -0.81 -6.29
C GLY A 12 -4.67 -1.28 -5.24
N ALA A 13 -4.89 -2.45 -4.63
CA ALA A 13 -3.99 -3.08 -3.67
C ALA A 13 -2.59 -3.36 -4.26
N VAL A 14 -2.55 -3.85 -5.50
CA VAL A 14 -1.28 -4.10 -6.22
C VAL A 14 -0.54 -2.78 -6.45
N LEU A 15 -1.22 -1.72 -6.85
CA LEU A 15 -0.61 -0.39 -7.05
C LEU A 15 -0.06 0.19 -5.74
N LEU A 16 -0.82 0.10 -4.64
CA LEU A 16 -0.38 0.52 -3.32
C LEU A 16 0.85 -0.25 -2.86
N THR A 17 0.86 -1.57 -3.05
CA THR A 17 1.99 -2.42 -2.69
C THR A 17 3.23 -2.08 -3.54
N ARG A 18 3.07 -1.87 -4.85
CA ARG A 18 4.19 -1.44 -5.71
C ARG A 18 4.72 -0.06 -5.33
N SER A 19 3.85 0.89 -4.99
CA SER A 19 4.25 2.18 -4.43
C SER A 19 5.13 1.99 -3.20
N ALA A 20 4.71 1.13 -2.26
CA ALA A 20 5.47 0.84 -1.05
C ALA A 20 6.85 0.22 -1.33
N VAL A 21 6.94 -0.69 -2.31
CA VAL A 21 8.21 -1.29 -2.74
C VAL A 21 9.13 -0.24 -3.37
N GLU A 22 8.61 0.65 -4.21
CA GLU A 22 9.42 1.75 -4.78
C GLU A 22 9.93 2.71 -3.70
N LEU A 23 9.08 3.04 -2.73
CA LEU A 23 9.46 3.85 -1.58
C LEU A 23 10.54 3.17 -0.73
N SER A 24 10.39 1.87 -0.44
CA SER A 24 11.39 1.09 0.29
C SER A 24 12.74 1.08 -0.45
N ARG A 25 12.73 0.85 -1.77
CA ARG A 25 13.96 0.88 -2.59
C ARG A 25 14.62 2.26 -2.64
N ALA A 26 13.82 3.32 -2.81
CA ALA A 26 14.33 4.68 -2.87
C ALA A 26 14.92 5.17 -1.53
N ASN A 27 14.47 4.57 -0.42
CA ASN A 27 14.92 4.85 0.95
C ASN A 27 15.71 3.66 1.53
N ALA A 28 16.42 2.91 0.67
CA ALA A 28 17.34 1.88 1.13
C ALA A 28 18.40 2.49 2.06
N GLY A 29 18.61 1.86 3.22
CA GLY A 29 19.57 2.33 4.23
C GLY A 29 19.01 3.33 5.25
N THR A 30 17.80 3.86 5.07
CA THR A 30 17.17 4.77 6.04
C THR A 30 15.88 4.19 6.58
N ARG A 31 15.66 4.33 7.90
CA ARG A 31 14.41 3.89 8.53
C ARG A 31 13.24 4.69 7.96
N TRP A 32 12.16 3.99 7.63
CA TRP A 32 10.92 4.61 7.24
C TRP A 32 10.03 4.81 8.47
N PRO A 33 9.86 6.06 8.95
CA PRO A 33 8.96 6.35 10.08
C PRO A 33 7.50 6.00 9.73
N VAL A 34 6.77 5.43 10.69
CA VAL A 34 5.38 4.96 10.49
C VAL A 34 4.39 6.12 10.38
N TRP A 35 4.65 7.20 11.10
CA TRP A 35 3.76 8.38 11.22
C TRP A 35 4.31 9.63 10.54
N SER A 36 5.43 9.50 9.84
CA SER A 36 6.08 10.62 9.20
C SER A 36 6.47 10.26 7.79
N ASP A 37 6.67 11.30 7.01
CA ASP A 37 6.99 11.11 5.63
C ASP A 37 8.43 10.59 5.43
N PRO A 38 8.65 9.70 4.45
CA PRO A 38 9.97 9.19 4.15
C PRO A 38 10.86 10.27 3.51
N PRO A 39 12.20 10.20 3.72
CA PRO A 39 13.15 11.21 3.25
C PRO A 39 13.10 11.44 1.74
N ARG A 40 12.94 10.37 0.95
CA ARG A 40 12.82 10.43 -0.51
C ARG A 40 11.44 9.97 -0.96
N ARG A 41 10.80 10.79 -1.78
CA ARG A 41 9.48 10.50 -2.39
C ARG A 41 9.56 10.56 -3.90
N PRO A 42 9.83 9.43 -4.58
CA PRO A 42 9.80 9.40 -6.03
C PRO A 42 8.38 9.73 -6.53
N ARG A 43 8.29 10.60 -7.55
CA ARG A 43 7.00 10.98 -8.17
C ARG A 43 6.19 9.76 -8.61
N ARG A 44 6.86 8.73 -9.16
CA ARG A 44 6.24 7.46 -9.58
C ARG A 44 5.55 6.75 -8.42
N ALA A 45 6.19 6.68 -7.26
CA ALA A 45 5.62 6.06 -6.07
C ALA A 45 4.39 6.84 -5.56
N ILE A 46 4.42 8.18 -5.61
CA ILE A 46 3.25 9.02 -5.29
C ILE A 46 2.10 8.74 -6.27
N MET A 47 2.37 8.73 -7.58
CA MET A 47 1.36 8.44 -8.60
C MET A 47 0.73 7.06 -8.41
N LEU A 48 1.54 6.03 -8.14
CA LEU A 48 1.05 4.69 -7.84
C LEU A 48 0.19 4.67 -6.56
N ARG A 49 0.55 5.46 -5.55
CA ARG A 49 -0.21 5.54 -4.29
C ARG A 49 -1.57 6.18 -4.50
N VAL A 50 -1.60 7.31 -5.20
CA VAL A 50 -2.85 8.04 -5.52
C VAL A 50 -3.73 7.19 -6.42
N GLY A 51 -3.18 6.58 -7.47
CA GLY A 51 -3.92 5.69 -8.36
C GLY A 51 -4.46 4.46 -7.63
N GLY A 52 -3.65 3.83 -6.78
CA GLY A 52 -4.05 2.69 -5.98
C GLY A 52 -5.16 3.01 -4.97
N ALA A 53 -5.05 4.16 -4.28
CA ALA A 53 -6.10 4.65 -3.37
C ALA A 53 -7.39 4.99 -4.11
N GLY A 54 -7.30 5.65 -5.27
CA GLY A 54 -8.45 5.98 -6.11
C GLY A 54 -9.18 4.72 -6.59
N LEU A 55 -8.44 3.71 -7.06
CA LEU A 55 -9.00 2.41 -7.43
C LEU A 55 -9.65 1.69 -6.24
N ALA A 56 -9.02 1.71 -5.06
CA ALA A 56 -9.61 1.09 -3.87
C ALA A 56 -10.96 1.73 -3.49
N VAL A 57 -11.06 3.06 -3.53
CA VAL A 57 -12.32 3.79 -3.27
C VAL A 57 -13.35 3.49 -4.35
N LEU A 58 -12.97 3.57 -5.63
CA LEU A 58 -13.88 3.29 -6.74
C LEU A 58 -14.42 1.86 -6.69
N GLY A 59 -13.55 0.88 -6.49
CA GLY A 59 -13.93 -0.53 -6.35
C GLY A 59 -14.82 -0.77 -5.12
N SER A 60 -14.58 -0.05 -4.02
CA SER A 60 -15.44 -0.06 -2.84
C SER A 60 -16.85 0.43 -3.15
N THR A 61 -16.99 1.56 -3.84
CA THR A 61 -18.29 2.10 -4.23
C THR A 61 -19.05 1.14 -5.15
N VAL A 62 -18.36 0.52 -6.12
CA VAL A 62 -18.95 -0.45 -7.04
C VAL A 62 -19.36 -1.75 -6.33
N ALA A 63 -18.55 -2.25 -5.39
CA ALA A 63 -18.85 -3.46 -4.63
C ALA A 63 -19.84 -3.21 -3.46
N GLY A 64 -19.95 -1.96 -3.01
CA GLY A 64 -20.73 -1.56 -1.84
C GLY A 64 -22.23 -1.76 -2.00
N VAL A 65 -22.73 -1.77 -3.23
CA VAL A 65 -24.12 -2.10 -3.56
C VAL A 65 -24.47 -3.53 -3.15
N ASP A 66 -23.49 -4.46 -3.24
CA ASP A 66 -23.70 -5.88 -2.98
C ASP A 66 -23.21 -6.30 -1.58
N ILE A 67 -22.08 -5.74 -1.11
CA ILE A 67 -21.42 -6.10 0.17
C ILE A 67 -21.87 -5.21 1.34
N GLY A 68 -22.38 -4.00 1.08
CA GLY A 68 -22.71 -3.03 2.11
C GLY A 68 -21.50 -2.58 2.92
N TYR A 69 -21.66 -2.49 4.25
CA TYR A 69 -20.63 -1.96 5.16
C TYR A 69 -19.34 -2.79 5.20
N TRP A 70 -19.41 -4.08 4.83
CA TRP A 70 -18.26 -4.98 4.86
C TRP A 70 -17.18 -4.61 3.84
N THR A 71 -17.47 -3.73 2.88
CA THR A 71 -16.48 -3.20 1.92
C THR A 71 -15.32 -2.49 2.61
N VAL A 72 -15.55 -1.90 3.79
CA VAL A 72 -14.49 -1.30 4.61
C VAL A 72 -13.41 -2.32 4.95
N LEU A 73 -13.78 -3.56 5.31
CA LEU A 73 -12.78 -4.59 5.60
C LEU A 73 -11.98 -4.98 4.37
N VAL A 74 -12.63 -5.07 3.20
CA VAL A 74 -11.95 -5.35 1.94
C VAL A 74 -10.95 -4.25 1.61
N VAL A 75 -11.33 -2.98 1.76
CA VAL A 75 -10.41 -1.84 1.61
C VAL A 75 -9.24 -1.95 2.58
N LEU A 76 -9.48 -2.23 3.86
CA LEU A 76 -8.42 -2.38 4.85
C LEU A 76 -7.44 -3.49 4.48
N THR A 77 -7.91 -4.63 3.95
CA THR A 77 -7.03 -5.69 3.47
C THR A 77 -6.14 -5.26 2.31
N ALA A 78 -6.59 -4.35 1.44
CA ALA A 78 -5.77 -3.80 0.36
C ALA A 78 -4.54 -3.03 0.86
N PHE A 79 -4.61 -2.45 2.06
CA PHE A 79 -3.48 -1.74 2.68
C PHE A 79 -2.47 -2.65 3.38
N THR A 80 -2.84 -3.90 3.69
CA THR A 80 -1.95 -4.82 4.41
C THR A 80 -0.62 -5.05 3.68
N GLY A 81 -0.64 -5.14 2.34
CA GLY A 81 0.58 -5.30 1.53
C GLY A 81 1.58 -4.16 1.72
N THR A 82 1.10 -2.92 1.84
CA THR A 82 1.95 -1.75 2.12
C THR A 82 2.62 -1.86 3.49
N LEU A 83 1.84 -2.30 4.49
CA LEU A 83 2.28 -2.47 5.87
C LEU A 83 3.35 -3.57 5.98
N VAL A 84 3.15 -4.70 5.31
CA VAL A 84 4.11 -5.80 5.24
C VAL A 84 5.44 -5.34 4.63
N VAL A 85 5.40 -4.60 3.52
CA VAL A 85 6.61 -4.07 2.87
C VAL A 85 7.37 -3.13 3.82
N GLN A 86 6.66 -2.22 4.49
CA GLN A 86 7.27 -1.27 5.43
C GLN A 86 7.91 -1.98 6.63
N LEU A 87 7.22 -2.95 7.22
CA LEU A 87 7.74 -3.74 8.35
C LEU A 87 8.98 -4.55 7.93
N ASN A 88 8.93 -5.19 6.77
CA ASN A 88 10.06 -5.97 6.26
C ASN A 88 11.29 -5.09 5.97
N HIS A 89 11.09 -3.90 5.40
CA HIS A 89 12.15 -2.91 5.19
C HIS A 89 12.83 -2.53 6.51
N ASN A 90 12.05 -2.15 7.52
CA ASN A 90 12.57 -1.72 8.81
C ASN A 90 13.23 -2.86 9.62
N ARG A 91 12.72 -4.09 9.49
CA ARG A 91 13.34 -5.30 10.06
C ARG A 91 14.67 -5.61 9.37
N GLY A 92 14.75 -5.47 8.04
CA GLY A 92 15.98 -5.64 7.29
C GLY A 92 17.08 -4.68 7.75
N LEU A 93 16.75 -3.41 7.94
CA LEU A 93 17.69 -2.41 8.46
C LEU A 93 18.15 -2.68 9.89
N SER A 94 17.24 -3.11 10.77
CA SER A 94 17.60 -3.41 12.17
C SER A 94 18.51 -4.63 12.29
N ARG A 95 18.41 -5.59 11.34
CA ARG A 95 19.33 -6.74 11.25
C ARG A 95 20.70 -6.34 10.72
N ALA A 96 20.75 -5.44 9.73
CA ALA A 96 22.01 -4.94 9.18
C ALA A 96 22.80 -4.12 10.23
N SER A 97 22.13 -3.29 11.03
CA SER A 97 22.77 -2.53 12.11
C SER A 97 23.22 -3.37 13.30
N ALA A 98 22.68 -4.58 13.48
CA ALA A 98 23.10 -5.49 14.56
C ALA A 98 24.35 -6.32 14.19
N GLN A 99 24.78 -6.28 12.93
CA GLN A 99 25.93 -7.02 12.41
C GLN A 99 27.17 -6.14 12.16
N SER A 100 27.04 -4.82 12.31
CA SER A 100 28.13 -3.82 12.20
C SER A 100 28.64 -3.41 13.57
#